data_AF-A0A1Y1LG96-F1
#
_entry.id   AF-A0A1Y1LG96-F1
#
_cell.length_a   1.000
_cell.length_b   1.000
_cell.length_c   1.000
_cell.angle_alpha   90.00
_cell.angle_beta   90.00
_cell.angle_gamma   90.00
#
_symmetry.space_group_name_H-M   'P 1'
#
loop_
_entity.id
_entity.type
_entity.pdbx_description
1 polymer ?
#
loop_
_entity_poly.entity_id
_entity_poly.type
_entity_poly.pdbx_seq_one_letter_code
_entity_poly.pdbx_strand_id
1 'polypeptide(L)'
;HLVLADNPVTKKEHYRYWILWRCPTVRFLDYAKVKEAERQRGRELFGTEQEPTALALEILGRRSRTFDIAANGAAQSSRLSRIRLTDDEKKRLQEKIKKATSLQEIIALEKELNEGRLPAGIHTDAMEE
;
A
#
# COMPACT_ATOMS: atom_id res chain seq x y z
N HIS A 1 -0.44 -31.27 6.15
CA HIS A 1 -0.50 -30.99 4.70
C HIS A 1 -1.13 -29.62 4.56
N LEU A 2 -0.59 -28.75 3.71
CA LEU A 2 -1.09 -27.40 3.50
C LEU A 2 -1.22 -27.15 1.99
N VAL A 3 -2.33 -26.56 1.57
CA VAL A 3 -2.57 -26.17 0.17
C VAL A 3 -3.07 -24.74 0.18
N LEU A 4 -2.36 -23.87 -0.52
CA LEU A 4 -2.72 -22.47 -0.74
C LEU A 4 -2.74 -22.14 -2.24
N ALA A 5 -2.76 -23.15 -3.12
CA ALA A 5 -3.02 -22.98 -4.55
C ALA A 5 -4.20 -22.02 -4.79
N ASP A 6 -4.13 -21.27 -5.89
CA ASP A 6 -5.09 -20.24 -6.30
C ASP A 6 -5.25 -19.03 -5.35
N ASN A 7 -4.43 -18.93 -4.31
CA ASN A 7 -4.38 -17.72 -3.50
C ASN A 7 -3.35 -16.72 -4.06
N PRO A 8 -3.61 -15.40 -3.98
CA PRO A 8 -2.68 -14.37 -4.47
C PRO A 8 -1.32 -14.40 -3.76
N VAL A 9 -1.27 -15.00 -2.56
CA VAL A 9 -0.03 -15.21 -1.80
C VAL A 9 0.97 -16.09 -2.55
N THR A 10 0.51 -17.00 -3.41
CA THR A 10 1.37 -17.90 -4.20
C THR A 10 2.19 -17.16 -5.27
N LYS A 11 1.74 -15.97 -5.68
CA LYS A 11 2.42 -15.10 -6.66
C LYS A 11 3.52 -14.24 -6.03
N LYS A 12 3.63 -14.21 -4.69
CA LYS A 12 4.65 -13.41 -4.00
C LYS A 12 6.01 -14.07 -4.10
N GLU A 13 7.05 -13.25 -4.16
CA GLU A 13 8.42 -13.74 -4.12
C GLU A 13 8.71 -14.49 -2.82
N HIS A 14 9.52 -15.54 -2.92
CA HIS A 14 9.89 -16.41 -1.81
C HIS A 14 8.72 -17.02 -1.01
N TYR A 15 7.49 -17.02 -1.53
CA TYR A 15 6.28 -17.56 -0.89
C TYR A 15 6.50 -18.93 -0.23
N ARG A 16 7.10 -19.85 -0.98
CA ARG A 16 7.33 -21.22 -0.52
C ARG A 16 8.27 -21.26 0.68
N TYR A 17 9.42 -20.60 0.57
CA TYR A 17 10.40 -20.54 1.65
C TYR A 17 9.86 -19.81 2.88
N TRP A 18 9.07 -18.76 2.67
CA TRP A 18 8.41 -18.00 3.73
C TRP A 18 7.49 -18.88 4.58
N ILE A 19 6.65 -19.70 3.94
CA ILE A 19 5.74 -20.60 4.66
C ILE A 19 6.50 -21.69 5.40
N LEU A 20 7.55 -22.25 4.80
CA LEU A 20 8.36 -23.26 5.45
C LEU A 20 9.10 -22.71 6.67
N TRP A 21 9.49 -21.44 6.62
CA TRP A 21 10.10 -20.74 7.75
C TRP A 21 9.08 -20.44 8.85
N ARG A 22 7.90 -19.90 8.53
CA ARG A 22 6.83 -19.62 9.52
C ARG A 22 6.21 -20.88 10.11
N CYS A 23 6.07 -21.94 9.31
CA CYS A 23 5.37 -23.16 9.67
C CYS A 23 6.28 -24.38 9.43
N PRO A 24 7.28 -24.62 10.30
CA PRO A 24 8.25 -25.70 10.11
C PRO A 24 7.64 -27.11 10.18
N THR A 25 6.43 -27.25 10.75
CA THR A 25 5.69 -28.51 10.86
C THR A 25 5.12 -29.01 9.52
N VAL A 26 5.11 -28.17 8.49
CA VAL A 26 4.56 -28.53 7.18
C VAL A 26 5.49 -29.53 6.46
N ARG A 27 4.93 -30.70 6.12
CA ARG A 27 5.60 -31.77 5.36
C ARG A 27 5.28 -31.76 3.87
N PHE A 28 4.11 -31.25 3.51
CA PHE A 28 3.63 -31.13 2.13
C PHE A 28 2.96 -29.78 1.96
N LEU A 29 3.41 -29.03 0.96
CA LEU A 29 2.89 -27.73 0.58
C LEU A 29 2.51 -27.77 -0.89
N ASP A 30 1.25 -27.44 -1.21
CA ASP A 30 0.70 -27.42 -2.58
C ASP A 30 0.93 -28.74 -3.32
N TYR A 31 0.61 -29.85 -2.65
CA TYR A 31 0.83 -31.24 -3.12
C TYR A 31 2.30 -31.62 -3.37
N ALA A 32 3.25 -30.71 -3.16
CA ALA A 32 4.68 -30.99 -3.26
C ALA A 32 5.28 -31.35 -1.89
N LYS A 33 6.05 -32.44 -1.85
CA LYS A 33 6.81 -32.82 -0.66
C LYS A 33 7.89 -31.77 -0.38
N VAL A 34 7.96 -31.33 0.87
CA VAL A 34 8.97 -30.37 1.33
C VAL A 34 10.31 -31.07 1.53
N LYS A 35 11.39 -30.51 0.98
CA LYS A 35 12.75 -31.02 1.18
C LYS A 35 13.49 -30.22 2.27
N GLU A 36 14.43 -30.88 2.95
CA GLU A 36 15.25 -30.23 3.99
C GLU A 36 16.10 -29.08 3.43
N ALA A 37 16.59 -29.20 2.19
CA ALA A 37 17.33 -28.13 1.52
C ALA A 37 16.52 -26.83 1.38
N GLU A 38 15.20 -26.92 1.17
CA GLU A 38 14.33 -25.75 1.09
C GLU A 38 14.11 -25.11 2.46
N ARG A 39 14.01 -25.94 3.52
CA ARG A 39 13.93 -25.43 4.89
C ARG A 39 15.20 -24.67 5.28
N GLN A 40 16.35 -25.20 4.90
CA GLN A 40 17.63 -24.57 5.18
C GLN A 40 17.76 -23.23 4.45
N ARG A 41 17.41 -23.17 3.16
CA ARG A 41 17.36 -21.90 2.42
C ARG A 41 16.40 -20.88 3.04
N GLY A 42 15.24 -21.32 3.52
CA GLY A 42 14.30 -20.44 4.23
C GLY A 42 14.89 -19.84 5.50
N ARG A 43 15.62 -20.64 6.29
CA ARG A 43 16.35 -20.16 7.48
C ARG A 43 17.48 -19.20 7.12
N GLU A 44 18.20 -19.43 6.03
CA GLU A 44 19.26 -18.53 5.57
C GLU A 44 18.72 -17.19 5.07
N LEU A 45 17.59 -17.20 4.36
CA LEU A 45 16.97 -16.00 3.81
C LEU A 45 16.27 -15.13 4.86
N PHE A 46 15.64 -15.75 5.85
CA PHE A 46 14.77 -15.05 6.81
C PHE A 46 15.30 -15.06 8.25
N GLY A 47 16.39 -15.80 8.51
CA GLY A 47 17.00 -15.90 9.83
C GLY A 47 16.22 -16.80 10.79
N THR A 48 16.21 -16.40 12.07
CA THR A 48 15.43 -17.06 13.12
C THR A 48 14.22 -16.20 13.49
N GLU A 49 13.26 -16.78 14.20
CA GLU A 49 12.07 -16.02 14.62
C GLU A 49 12.41 -14.88 15.60
N GLN A 50 13.52 -15.03 16.35
CA GLN A 50 14.05 -14.04 17.28
C GLN A 50 14.88 -12.95 16.57
N GLU A 51 15.60 -13.31 15.51
CA GLU A 51 16.41 -12.39 14.71
C GLU A 51 16.02 -12.48 13.23
N PRO A 52 14.87 -11.87 12.85
CA PRO A 52 14.44 -11.83 11.47
C PRO A 52 15.34 -10.92 10.64
N THR A 53 15.68 -11.36 9.44
CA THR A 53 16.47 -10.56 8.50
C THR A 53 15.67 -9.36 7.98
N ALA A 54 16.35 -8.34 7.42
CA ALA A 54 15.71 -7.16 6.84
C ALA A 54 14.59 -7.49 5.83
N LEU A 55 14.77 -8.54 5.02
CA LEU A 55 13.76 -9.04 4.09
C LEU A 55 12.50 -9.56 4.82
N ALA A 56 12.68 -10.27 5.93
CA ALA A 56 11.56 -10.77 6.73
C ALA A 56 10.80 -9.62 7.39
N LEU A 57 11.50 -8.60 7.88
CA LEU A 57 10.90 -7.39 8.44
C LEU A 57 10.13 -6.60 7.38
N GLU A 58 10.64 -6.49 6.15
CA GLU A 58 9.94 -5.84 5.05
C GLU A 58 8.63 -6.57 4.70
N ILE A 59 8.67 -7.90 4.61
CA ILE A 59 7.50 -8.73 4.32
C ILE A 59 6.46 -8.64 5.46
N LEU A 60 6.91 -8.65 6.72
CA LEU A 60 6.04 -8.47 7.90
C LEU A 60 5.45 -7.06 7.98
N GLY A 61 6.22 -6.04 7.59
CA GLY A 61 5.81 -4.63 7.58
C GLY A 61 4.78 -4.31 6.50
N ARG A 62 4.76 -5.07 5.40
CA ARG A 62 3.74 -4.97 4.35
C ARG A 62 2.41 -5.56 4.81
N ARG A 63 1.62 -4.75 5.53
CA ARG A 63 0.19 -5.03 5.78
C ARG A 63 -0.56 -5.01 4.46
N SER A 64 -1.08 -6.16 4.04
CA SER A 64 -1.91 -6.27 2.84
C SER A 64 -3.35 -5.85 3.14
N ARG A 65 -3.87 -4.87 2.39
CA ARG A 65 -5.32 -4.57 2.32
C ARG A 65 -6.03 -5.62 1.46
N THR A 66 -6.04 -6.87 1.91
CA THR A 66 -6.52 -8.02 1.10
C THR A 66 -8.05 -8.10 0.99
N PHE A 67 -8.80 -7.13 1.51
CA PHE A 67 -10.27 -7.14 1.52
C PHE A 67 -10.91 -6.01 0.73
N ASP A 68 -10.28 -5.58 -0.37
CA ASP A 68 -10.94 -4.77 -1.39
C ASP A 68 -11.44 -5.71 -2.50
N ILE A 69 -12.60 -6.35 -2.29
CA ILE A 69 -13.38 -6.97 -3.39
C ILE A 69 -14.01 -5.81 -4.17
N ALA A 70 -13.19 -5.08 -4.93
CA ALA A 70 -13.67 -4.12 -5.90
C ALA A 70 -14.07 -4.89 -7.16
N ALA A 71 -15.36 -5.25 -7.23
CA ALA A 71 -16.01 -5.51 -8.50
C ALA A 71 -15.71 -4.34 -9.44
N ASN A 72 -15.14 -4.62 -10.62
CA ASN A 72 -15.02 -3.74 -11.77
C ASN A 72 -14.87 -2.23 -11.48
N GLY A 73 -13.63 -1.78 -11.37
CA GLY A 73 -13.35 -0.35 -11.44
C GLY A 73 -11.87 -0.12 -11.23
N ALA A 74 -11.20 0.43 -12.24
CA ALA A 74 -9.84 0.90 -12.14
C ALA A 74 -9.67 1.72 -10.86
N ALA A 75 -9.00 1.14 -9.85
CA ALA A 75 -8.57 1.85 -8.67
C ALA A 75 -7.47 2.80 -9.12
N GLN A 76 -7.91 3.98 -9.57
CA GLN A 76 -7.09 5.18 -9.59
C GLN A 76 -6.46 5.26 -8.20
N SER A 77 -5.16 4.95 -8.15
CA SER A 77 -4.27 5.43 -7.10
C SER A 77 -4.63 6.90 -6.91
N SER A 78 -5.32 7.18 -5.81
CA SER A 78 -5.73 8.53 -5.45
C SER A 78 -4.47 9.38 -5.47
N ARG A 79 -4.35 10.25 -6.50
CA ARG A 79 -3.23 11.20 -6.65
C ARG A 79 -3.09 12.13 -5.42
N LEU A 80 -4.07 12.09 -4.51
CA LEU A 80 -4.09 12.71 -3.20
C LEU A 80 -2.87 12.41 -2.30
N SER A 81 -2.18 11.27 -2.47
CA SER A 81 -1.02 10.95 -1.63
C SER A 81 0.33 11.43 -2.19
N ARG A 82 0.36 12.05 -3.38
CA ARG A 82 1.61 12.50 -4.02
C ARG A 82 1.84 14.02 -3.97
N ILE A 83 0.84 14.80 -3.59
CA ILE A 83 1.00 16.25 -3.40
C ILE A 83 1.05 16.51 -1.90
N ARG A 84 2.25 16.77 -1.39
CA ARG A 84 2.42 17.28 -0.03
C ARG A 84 1.88 18.70 0.01
N LEU A 85 0.57 18.87 0.25
CA LEU A 85 0.03 20.19 0.56
C LEU A 85 0.70 20.69 1.83
N THR A 86 1.34 21.85 1.73
CA THR A 86 1.90 22.59 2.86
C THR A 86 0.77 23.05 3.79
N ASP A 87 1.06 23.21 5.09
CA ASP A 87 0.02 23.53 6.07
C ASP A 87 -0.61 24.92 5.84
N ASP A 88 0.09 25.80 5.14
CA ASP A 88 -0.41 27.12 4.75
C ASP A 88 -1.43 27.04 3.60
N GLU A 89 -1.23 26.12 2.65
CA GLU A 89 -2.19 25.88 1.56
C GLU A 89 -3.51 25.29 2.11
N LYS A 90 -3.42 24.42 3.13
CA LYS A 90 -4.60 23.87 3.81
C LYS A 90 -5.41 24.94 4.53
N LYS A 91 -4.75 25.88 5.21
CA LYS A 91 -5.43 26.98 5.91
C LYS A 91 -6.18 27.89 4.93
N ARG A 92 -5.55 28.26 3.81
CA ARG A 92 -6.17 29.08 2.76
C ARG A 92 -7.35 28.36 2.10
N LEU A 93 -7.25 27.05 1.90
CA LEU A 93 -8.36 26.24 1.38
C LEU A 93 -9.54 26.21 2.38
N GLN A 94 -9.26 26.04 3.67
CA GLN A 94 -10.29 26.08 4.71
C GLN A 94 -10.99 27.44 4.77
N GLU A 95 -10.27 28.54 4.60
CA GLU A 95 -10.85 29.89 4.54
C GLU A 95 -11.74 30.07 3.31
N LYS A 96 -11.32 29.57 2.13
CA LYS A 96 -12.15 29.59 0.92
C LYS A 96 -13.42 28.76 1.08
N ILE A 97 -13.33 27.56 1.67
CA ILE A 97 -14.50 26.72 1.97
C ILE A 97 -15.45 27.42 2.94
N LYS A 98 -14.92 28.13 3.96
CA LYS A 98 -15.75 28.90 4.90
C LYS A 98 -16.41 30.13 4.28
N LYS A 99 -15.80 30.73 3.26
CA LYS A 99 -16.30 31.93 2.57
C LYS A 99 -17.30 31.58 1.45
N ALA A 100 -17.21 30.39 0.87
CA ALA A 100 -18.15 29.92 -0.15
C ALA A 100 -19.56 29.80 0.44
N THR A 101 -20.52 30.55 -0.10
CA THR A 101 -21.91 30.59 0.38
C THR A 101 -22.86 29.78 -0.51
N SER A 102 -22.39 29.32 -1.67
CA SER A 102 -23.18 28.55 -2.63
C SER A 102 -22.75 27.08 -2.68
N LEU A 103 -23.72 26.17 -2.69
CA LEU A 103 -23.49 24.72 -2.82
C LEU A 103 -22.71 24.36 -4.10
N GLN A 104 -22.92 25.08 -5.19
CA GLN A 104 -22.21 24.84 -6.45
C GLN A 104 -20.72 25.19 -6.36
N GLU A 105 -20.38 26.19 -5.54
CA GLU A 105 -19.01 26.63 -5.33
C GLU A 105 -18.22 25.61 -4.48
N ILE A 106 -18.88 25.01 -3.48
CA ILE A 106 -18.30 23.92 -2.66
C ILE A 106 -18.00 22.70 -3.54
N ILE A 107 -18.95 22.31 -4.39
CA ILE A 107 -18.79 21.16 -5.31
C ILE A 107 -17.65 21.41 -6.30
N ALA A 108 -17.50 22.65 -6.79
CA ALA A 108 -16.40 23.02 -7.67
C ALA A 108 -15.04 22.93 -6.95
N LEU A 109 -14.94 23.42 -5.70
CA LEU A 109 -13.72 23.36 -4.89
C LEU A 109 -13.33 21.91 -4.52
N GLU A 110 -14.31 21.07 -4.19
CA GLU A 110 -14.10 19.64 -3.93
C GLU A 110 -13.61 18.91 -5.19
N LYS A 111 -14.21 19.23 -6.35
CA LYS A 111 -13.84 18.65 -7.63
C LYS A 111 -12.40 19.05 -8.02
N GLU A 112 -12.04 20.32 -7.86
CA GLU A 112 -10.70 20.82 -8.18
C GLU A 112 -9.63 20.20 -7.27
N LEU A 113 -9.93 20.05 -5.98
CA LEU A 113 -9.09 19.34 -5.02
C LEU A 113 -8.90 17.86 -5.37
N ASN A 114 -9.97 17.18 -5.80
CA ASN A 114 -9.94 15.79 -6.20
C ASN A 114 -9.15 15.57 -7.52
N GLU A 115 -9.21 16.54 -8.42
CA GLU A 115 -8.42 16.55 -9.66
C GLU A 115 -6.92 16.86 -9.42
N GLY A 116 -6.55 17.21 -8.18
CA GLY A 116 -5.17 17.48 -7.77
C GLY A 116 -4.67 18.86 -8.20
N ARG A 117 -5.59 19.80 -8.46
CA ARG A 117 -5.29 21.19 -8.81
C ARG A 117 -5.68 22.09 -7.64
N LEU A 118 -4.80 23.01 -7.26
CA LEU A 118 -5.14 24.02 -6.26
C LEU A 118 -6.03 25.10 -6.89
N PRO A 119 -7.10 25.54 -6.20
CA PRO A 119 -8.02 26.52 -6.74
C PRO A 119 -7.32 27.83 -7.12
N ALA A 120 -7.66 28.34 -8.31
CA ALA A 120 -7.10 29.56 -8.90
C ALA A 120 -7.02 30.70 -7.84
N GLY A 121 -5.81 31.27 -7.70
CA GLY A 121 -5.47 32.24 -6.66
C GLY A 121 -4.67 31.70 -5.46
N ILE A 122 -4.27 30.42 -5.44
CA ILE A 122 -3.25 29.89 -4.50
C ILE A 122 -1.89 29.70 -5.19
N HIS A 123 -1.86 29.60 -6.52
CA HIS A 123 -0.64 29.81 -7.30
C HIS A 123 -0.38 31.31 -7.45
N THR A 124 0.24 31.91 -6.44
CA THR A 124 1.12 33.05 -6.70
C THR A 124 2.52 32.48 -6.88
N ASP A 125 2.86 32.35 -8.15
CA ASP A 125 4.20 32.52 -8.71
C ASP A 125 5.35 32.53 -7.68
N ALA A 126 6.05 31.40 -7.59
CA ALA A 126 7.41 31.35 -7.06
C ALA A 126 8.41 31.42 -8.22
N MET A 127 8.17 32.32 -9.18
CA MET A 127 9.07 32.59 -10.29
C MET A 127 8.92 34.03 -10.82
N GLU A 128 9.19 35.04 -9.99
CA GLU A 128 9.78 36.31 -10.46
C GLU A 128 10.35 37.12 -9.27
N GLU A 129 11.67 37.39 -9.36
CA GLU A 129 12.61 38.14 -8.48
C GLU A 129 12.79 37.75 -7.00
#